data_AF-A0AAV6A059-F1
#
_entry.id   AF-A0AAV6A059-F1
#
_cell.length_a   1.000
_cell.length_b   1.000
_cell.length_c   1.000
_cell.angle_alpha   90.00
_cell.angle_beta   90.00
_cell.angle_gamma   90.00
#
_symmetry.space_group_name_H-M   'P 1'
#
loop_
_entity.id
_entity.type
_entity.pdbx_description
1 polymer ?
#
loop_
_entity_poly.entity_id
_entity_poly.type
_entity_poly.pdbx_seq_one_letter_code
_entity_poly.pdbx_strand_id
1 'polypeptide(L)'
;MRKGLTEGEVQAALEDLERAELPARTVAALRLADCLTAERPLVDDALFGELRRHFDEGQILELGAALTVASGWQRLIEAFGIRPDAWSETTPLPWTR
;
A
#
# COMPACT_ATOMS: atom_id res chain seq x y z
N MET A 1 -13.77 16.64 0.22
CA MET A 1 -12.68 15.83 -0.38
C MET A 1 -11.39 16.14 0.37
N ARG A 2 -10.71 15.12 0.91
CA ARG A 2 -9.39 15.29 1.54
C ARG A 2 -8.34 15.45 0.42
N LYS A 3 -7.45 16.44 0.53
CA LYS A 3 -6.50 16.82 -0.55
C LYS A 3 -5.25 15.93 -0.66
N GLY A 4 -5.20 14.82 0.07
CA GLY A 4 -4.04 13.93 0.17
C GLY A 4 -3.81 13.50 1.62
N LEU A 5 -2.70 12.82 1.84
CA LEU A 5 -2.10 12.60 3.16
C LEU A 5 -1.00 13.67 3.36
N THR A 6 -0.80 14.09 4.60
CA THR A 6 0.38 14.86 5.01
C THR A 6 1.60 13.94 5.14
N GLU A 7 2.80 14.50 5.06
CA GLU A 7 4.05 13.75 5.27
C GLU A 7 4.07 13.03 6.64
N GLY A 8 3.54 13.67 7.69
CA GLY A 8 3.46 13.06 9.02
C GLY A 8 2.51 11.85 9.07
N GLU A 9 1.37 11.91 8.36
CA GLU A 9 0.45 10.78 8.26
C GLU A 9 1.07 9.62 7.46
N VAL A 10 1.82 9.94 6.39
CA VAL A 10 2.54 8.92 5.61
C VAL A 10 3.62 8.26 6.46
N GLN A 11 4.44 9.05 7.15
CA GLN A 11 5.52 8.54 8.01
C GLN A 11 4.95 7.65 9.13
N ALA A 12 3.89 8.08 9.80
CA ALA A 12 3.25 7.28 10.84
C ALA A 12 2.72 5.94 10.30
N ALA A 13 2.15 5.94 9.10
CA ALA A 13 1.65 4.71 8.46
C ALA A 13 2.77 3.76 8.01
N LEU A 14 3.94 4.28 7.63
CA LEU A 14 5.11 3.48 7.31
C LEU A 14 5.77 2.85 8.55
N GLU A 15 5.69 3.53 9.71
CA GLU A 15 6.24 3.03 10.98
C GLU A 15 5.33 1.98 11.64
N ASP A 16 4.06 2.31 11.83
CA ASP A 16 3.06 1.41 12.43
C ASP A 16 1.66 1.76 11.91
N LEU A 17 1.22 1.01 10.90
CA LEU A 17 -0.08 1.19 10.26
C LEU A 17 -1.26 1.11 11.25
N GLU A 18 -1.14 0.30 12.31
CA GLU A 18 -2.21 0.13 13.31
C GLU A 18 -2.33 1.34 14.24
N ARG A 19 -1.25 2.11 14.38
CA ARG A 19 -1.19 3.32 15.21
C ARG A 19 -1.37 4.60 14.40
N ALA A 20 -1.35 4.52 13.08
CA ALA A 20 -1.60 5.65 12.21
C ALA A 20 -3.06 6.10 12.32
N GLU A 21 -3.28 7.42 12.41
CA GLU A 21 -4.61 8.02 12.46
C GLU A 21 -5.27 8.06 11.07
N LEU A 22 -5.44 6.88 10.46
CA LEU A 22 -6.06 6.70 9.15
C LEU A 22 -7.51 6.22 9.27
N PRO A 23 -8.38 6.54 8.28
CA PRO A 23 -9.71 5.96 8.23
C PRO A 23 -9.64 4.43 8.19
N ALA A 24 -10.50 3.73 8.92
CA ALA A 24 -10.51 2.26 8.99
C ALA A 24 -10.59 1.60 7.59
N ARG A 25 -11.37 2.18 6.67
CA ARG A 25 -11.44 1.75 5.26
C ARG A 25 -10.07 1.81 4.56
N THR A 26 -9.27 2.84 4.84
CA THR A 26 -7.92 2.99 4.29
C THR A 26 -6.98 1.94 4.86
N VAL A 27 -7.02 1.71 6.18
CA VAL A 27 -6.20 0.67 6.83
C VAL A 27 -6.51 -0.72 6.26
N ALA A 28 -7.79 -1.08 6.11
CA ALA A 28 -8.19 -2.34 5.50
C ALA A 28 -7.67 -2.51 4.06
N ALA A 29 -7.67 -1.43 3.26
CA ALA A 29 -7.09 -1.46 1.91
C ALA A 29 -5.57 -1.62 1.91
N LEU A 30 -4.87 -0.99 2.85
CA LEU A 30 -3.41 -1.11 3.00
C LEU A 30 -3.02 -2.52 3.47
N ARG A 31 -3.80 -3.14 4.35
CA ARG A 31 -3.62 -4.56 4.73
C ARG A 31 -3.75 -5.52 3.54
N LEU A 32 -4.65 -5.23 2.59
CA LEU A 32 -4.72 -6.00 1.34
C LEU A 32 -3.46 -5.77 0.48
N ALA A 33 -2.92 -4.55 0.43
CA ALA A 33 -1.67 -4.27 -0.27
C ALA A 33 -0.49 -5.05 0.35
N ASP A 34 -0.37 -5.07 1.67
CA ASP A 34 0.65 -5.86 2.39
C ASP A 34 0.50 -7.35 2.09
N CYS A 35 -0.73 -7.87 2.12
CA CYS A 35 -1.01 -9.26 1.79
C CYS A 35 -0.60 -9.61 0.35
N LEU A 36 -0.96 -8.78 -0.64
CA LEU A 36 -0.71 -9.05 -2.06
C LEU A 36 0.77 -8.90 -2.46
N THR A 37 1.55 -8.16 -1.67
CA THR A 37 2.98 -7.94 -1.91
C THR A 37 3.88 -8.89 -1.14
N ALA A 38 3.33 -9.70 -0.23
CA ALA A 38 4.06 -10.73 0.50
C ALA A 38 4.62 -11.84 -0.42
N GLU A 39 5.63 -12.57 0.06
CA GLU A 39 6.27 -13.68 -0.69
C GLU A 39 5.28 -14.78 -1.13
N ARG A 40 4.28 -15.05 -0.28
CA ARG A 40 3.22 -16.04 -0.51
C ARG A 40 1.86 -15.39 -0.19
N PRO A 41 1.29 -14.63 -1.12
CA PRO A 41 0.05 -13.89 -0.87
C PRO A 41 -1.13 -14.86 -0.70
N LEU A 42 -1.88 -14.70 0.39
CA LEU A 42 -3.11 -15.45 0.65
C LEU A 42 -4.11 -14.55 1.36
N VAL A 43 -5.20 -14.22 0.66
CA VAL A 43 -6.34 -13.53 1.28
C VAL A 43 -7.21 -14.59 1.96
N ASP A 44 -7.06 -14.71 3.28
CA ASP A 44 -7.86 -15.63 4.09
C ASP A 44 -9.26 -15.06 4.41
N ASP A 45 -10.10 -15.89 5.04
CA ASP A 45 -11.46 -15.49 5.41
C ASP A 45 -11.49 -14.32 6.42
N ALA A 46 -10.45 -14.17 7.24
CA ALA A 46 -10.36 -13.09 8.21
C ALA A 46 -10.11 -11.74 7.53
N LEU A 47 -9.11 -11.67 6.64
CA LEU A 47 -8.83 -10.48 5.85
C LEU A 47 -9.98 -10.16 4.88
N PHE A 48 -10.54 -11.17 4.22
CA PHE A 48 -11.71 -10.95 3.35
C PHE A 48 -12.91 -10.45 4.15
N GLY A 49 -13.16 -11.03 5.34
CA GLY A 49 -14.20 -10.58 6.25
C GLY A 49 -14.01 -9.13 6.70
N GLU A 50 -12.78 -8.71 6.98
CA GLU A 50 -12.44 -7.31 7.29
C GLU A 50 -12.73 -6.38 6.11
N LEU A 51 -12.28 -6.73 4.91
CA LEU A 51 -12.51 -5.94 3.70
C LEU A 51 -14.01 -5.72 3.46
N ARG A 52 -14.82 -6.76 3.62
CA ARG A 52 -16.29 -6.69 3.44
C ARG A 52 -17.00 -5.75 4.43
N ARG A 53 -16.36 -5.37 5.54
CA ARG A 53 -16.91 -4.36 6.46
C ARG A 53 -16.85 -2.95 5.88
N HIS A 54 -16.02 -2.74 4.85
CA HIS A 54 -15.70 -1.41 4.31
C HIS A 54 -15.89 -1.29 2.79
N PHE A 55 -15.95 -2.42 2.09
CA PHE A 55 -16.02 -2.51 0.63
C PHE A 55 -17.04 -3.56 0.21
N ASP A 56 -17.76 -3.30 -0.87
CA ASP A 56 -18.49 -4.37 -1.56
C ASP A 56 -17.53 -5.25 -2.38
N GLU A 57 -18.02 -6.40 -2.86
CA GLU A 57 -17.17 -7.36 -3.60
C GLU A 57 -16.57 -6.78 -4.89
N GLY A 58 -17.32 -5.91 -5.58
CA GLY A 58 -16.83 -5.24 -6.79
C GLY A 58 -15.68 -4.29 -6.47
N GLN A 59 -15.82 -3.51 -5.40
CA GLN A 59 -14.77 -2.63 -4.89
C GLN A 59 -13.54 -3.40 -4.42
N ILE A 60 -13.70 -4.58 -3.82
CA ILE A 60 -12.57 -5.45 -3.44
C ILE A 60 -11.83 -5.94 -4.70
N LEU A 61 -12.57 -6.35 -5.73
CA LEU A 61 -11.99 -6.77 -7.01
C LEU A 61 -11.22 -5.62 -7.68
N GLU A 62 -11.82 -4.43 -7.75
CA GLU A 62 -11.18 -3.24 -8.32
C GLU A 62 -9.92 -2.84 -7.55
N LEU A 63 -9.98 -2.89 -6.21
CA LEU A 63 -8.84 -2.61 -5.36
C LEU A 63 -7.71 -3.63 -5.60
N GLY A 64 -8.01 -4.93 -5.62
CA GLY A 64 -7.04 -5.97 -5.90
C GLY A 64 -6.41 -5.84 -7.30
N ALA A 65 -7.20 -5.48 -8.31
CA ALA A 65 -6.71 -5.24 -9.66
C ALA A 65 -5.75 -4.04 -9.72
N ALA A 66 -6.11 -2.92 -9.09
CA ALA A 66 -5.26 -1.72 -9.03
C ALA A 66 -3.92 -2.01 -8.32
N LEU A 67 -3.97 -2.72 -7.19
CA LEU A 67 -2.78 -3.12 -6.43
C LEU A 67 -1.88 -4.04 -7.25
N THR A 68 -2.45 -5.04 -7.93
CA THR A 68 -1.69 -5.97 -8.77
C THR A 68 -0.95 -5.24 -9.91
N VAL A 69 -1.61 -4.27 -10.55
CA VAL A 69 -0.97 -3.43 -11.58
C VAL A 69 0.17 -2.61 -10.99
N ALA A 70 -0.04 -1.96 -9.84
CA ALA A 70 0.99 -1.16 -9.18
C ALA A 70 2.21 -2.01 -8.76
N SER A 71 1.99 -3.17 -8.15
CA SER A 71 3.07 -4.09 -7.76
C SER A 71 3.82 -4.64 -8.97
N GLY A 72 3.12 -4.93 -10.08
CA GLY A 72 3.75 -5.33 -11.34
C GLY A 72 4.68 -4.24 -11.89
N TRP A 73 4.24 -2.98 -11.87
CA TRP A 73 5.07 -1.83 -12.26
C TRP A 73 6.31 -1.68 -11.38
N GLN A 74 6.19 -1.89 -10.06
CA GLN A 74 7.34 -1.81 -9.16
C GLN A 74 8.42 -2.82 -9.54
N ARG A 75 8.06 -4.06 -9.86
CA ARG A 75 9.02 -5.09 -10.31
C ARG A 75 9.74 -4.69 -11.60
N LEU A 76 9.02 -4.07 -12.53
CA LEU A 76 9.62 -3.56 -13.77
C LEU A 76 10.61 -2.42 -13.48
N ILE A 77 10.20 -1.44 -12.67
CA ILE A 77 11.03 -0.30 -12.26
C ILE A 77 12.32 -0.78 -11.60
N GLU A 78 12.23 -1.75 -10.70
CA GLU A 78 13.39 -2.35 -10.03
C GLU A 78 14.30 -3.10 -11.02
N ALA A 79 13.73 -3.96 -11.86
CA ALA A 79 14.49 -4.78 -12.81
C ALA A 79 15.30 -3.95 -13.82
N PHE A 80 14.76 -2.81 -14.25
CA PHE A 80 15.42 -1.91 -15.19
C PHE A 80 16.21 -0.79 -14.52
N GLY A 81 16.25 -0.73 -13.19
CA GLY A 81 16.96 0.32 -12.46
C GLY A 81 16.39 1.72 -12.71
N ILE A 82 15.09 1.83 -13.02
CA ILE A 82 14.43 3.12 -13.28
C ILE A 82 14.42 3.94 -11.99
N ARG A 83 14.82 5.21 -12.07
CA ARG A 83 14.84 6.15 -10.96
C ARG A 83 14.21 7.48 -11.38
N PRO A 84 13.60 8.24 -10.45
CA PRO A 84 13.16 9.61 -10.72
C PRO A 84 14.33 10.49 -11.17
N ASP A 85 14.09 11.47 -12.05
CA ASP A 85 15.14 12.37 -12.55
C ASP A 85 15.87 13.14 -11.44
N ALA A 86 15.18 13.40 -10.32
CA ALA A 86 15.75 14.09 -9.16
C ALA A 86 16.49 13.16 -8.18
N TRP A 87 16.51 11.85 -8.42
CA TRP A 87 17.14 10.89 -7.52
C TRP A 87 18.66 10.91 -7.64
N SER A 88 19.34 10.76 -6.50
CA SER A 88 20.79 10.55 -6.40
C SER A 88 21.12 9.54 -5.30
N GLU A 89 22.35 9.04 -5.27
CA GLU A 89 22.84 8.15 -4.19
C GLU A 89 22.77 8.80 -2.79
N THR A 90 22.72 10.13 -2.74
CA THR A 90 22.61 10.90 -1.49
C THR A 90 21.16 11.21 -1.10
N THR A 91 20.17 10.80 -1.90
CA THR A 91 18.76 11.02 -1.57
C THR A 91 18.41 10.19 -0.33
N PRO A 92 17.90 10.82 0.75
CA PRO A 92 17.52 10.08 1.96
C PRO A 92 16.38 9.11 1.64
N LEU A 93 16.45 7.90 2.20
CA LEU A 93 15.32 6.97 2.14
C LEU A 93 14.17 7.52 2.99
N PRO A 94 12.91 7.37 2.55
CA PRO A 94 11.76 7.83 3.32
C PRO A 94 11.43 6.92 4.51
N TRP A 95 12.14 5.80 4.68
CA TRP A 95 12.04 4.91 5.83
C TRP A 95 13.41 4.71 6.48
N THR A 96 13.43 4.44 7.78
CA THR A 96 14.64 4.03 8.51
C THR A 96 15.03 2.59 8.15
N ARG A 97 16.34 2.34 8.05
CA ARG A 97 16.90 1.00 7.79
C ARG A 97 17.03 0.18 9.05
#